data_AF-A0A3D2LDR8-F1
#
_entry.id   AF-A0A3D2LDR8-F1
#
_cell.length_a   1.000
_cell.length_b   1.000
_cell.length_c   1.000
_cell.angle_alpha   90.00
_cell.angle_beta   90.00
_cell.angle_gamma   90.00
#
_symmetry.space_group_name_H-M   'P 1'
#
loop_
_entity.id
_entity.type
_entity.pdbx_description
1 polymer ?
#
loop_
_entity_poly.entity_id
_entity_poly.type
_entity_poly.pdbx_seq_one_letter_code
_entity_poly.pdbx_strand_id
1 'polypeptide(L)'
;GDRIGIIGPNGAGKTTLVRLLLGEIEPDAGSVRQSKTLEVTYQDQTRDTLNPKDTVWEALAPAGGDSIMVQGNQRHVAAYAKDFLFKPEQLRQPVGALS
;
A
#
# COMPACT_ATOMS: atom_id res chain seq x y z
N GLY A 1 1.09 6.66 17.99
CA GLY A 1 -0.24 6.40 17.41
C GLY A 1 -0.69 5.03 17.84
N ASP A 2 -2.01 4.84 17.90
CA ASP A 2 -2.61 3.56 18.25
C ASP A 2 -2.43 2.55 17.11
N ARG A 3 -2.28 1.28 17.46
CA ARG A 3 -2.16 0.17 16.51
C ARG A 3 -3.20 -0.87 16.87
N ILE A 4 -4.13 -1.14 15.96
CA ILE A 4 -5.24 -2.07 16.17
C ILE A 4 -5.09 -3.23 15.18
N GLY A 5 -5.07 -4.46 15.70
CA GLY A 5 -5.08 -5.68 14.89
C GLY A 5 -6.49 -6.28 14.83
N ILE A 6 -6.96 -6.67 13.65
CA ILE A 6 -8.25 -7.33 13.44
C ILE A 6 -7.98 -8.79 13.04
N ILE A 7 -8.37 -9.75 13.89
CA ILE A 7 -8.13 -11.19 13.70
C ILE A 7 -9.44 -11.98 13.66
N GLY A 8 -9.44 -13.08 12.90
CA GLY A 8 -10.60 -13.97 12.73
C GLY A 8 -10.50 -14.83 11.48
N PRO A 9 -11.34 -15.87 11.33
CA PRO A 9 -11.29 -16.79 10.18
C PRO A 9 -11.60 -16.10 8.84
N ASN A 10 -11.28 -16.77 7.73
CA ASN A 10 -11.69 -16.32 6.39
C ASN A 10 -13.22 -16.27 6.30
N GLY A 11 -13.75 -15.23 5.66
CA GLY A 11 -15.20 -15.00 5.62
C GLY A 11 -15.81 -14.32 6.85
N ALA A 12 -15.04 -14.06 7.93
CA ALA A 12 -15.56 -13.39 9.13
C ALA A 12 -15.87 -11.89 8.97
N GLY A 13 -15.79 -11.33 7.75
CA GLY A 13 -16.12 -9.92 7.49
C GLY A 13 -15.01 -8.91 7.79
N LYS A 14 -13.75 -9.32 8.01
CA LYS A 14 -12.62 -8.40 8.29
C LYS A 14 -12.43 -7.35 7.20
N THR A 15 -12.41 -7.78 5.93
CA THR A 15 -12.30 -6.87 4.78
C THR A 15 -13.52 -5.96 4.69
N THR A 16 -14.72 -6.48 4.94
CA THR A 16 -15.96 -5.70 5.00
C THR A 16 -15.89 -4.61 6.07
N LEU A 17 -15.41 -4.93 7.28
CA LEU A 17 -15.20 -3.97 8.34
C LEU A 17 -14.22 -2.87 7.94
N VAL A 18 -13.09 -3.23 7.32
CA VAL A 18 -12.14 -2.24 6.81
C VAL A 18 -12.81 -1.34 5.77
N ARG A 19 -13.50 -1.90 4.78
CA ARG A 19 -14.21 -1.11 3.74
C ARG A 19 -15.27 -0.15 4.34
N LEU A 20 -16.00 -0.57 5.37
CA LEU A 20 -16.91 0.31 6.13
C LEU A 20 -16.15 1.47 6.80
N LEU A 21 -15.03 1.18 7.46
CA LEU A 21 -14.20 2.20 8.10
C LEU A 21 -13.55 3.15 7.09
N LEU A 22 -13.31 2.69 5.87
CA LEU A 22 -12.83 3.48 4.73
C LEU A 22 -13.95 4.28 4.05
N GLY A 23 -15.22 3.93 4.27
CA GLY A 23 -16.37 4.55 3.60
C GLY A 23 -16.58 4.06 2.17
N GLU A 24 -15.95 2.95 1.79
CA GLU A 24 -16.12 2.32 0.46
C GLU A 24 -17.46 1.60 0.32
N ILE A 25 -18.09 1.23 1.45
CA ILE A 25 -19.43 0.63 1.52
C ILE A 25 -20.23 1.26 2.65
N GLU A 26 -21.55 1.31 2.51
CA GLU A 26 -22.46 1.84 3.53
C GLU A 26 -22.85 0.75 4.55
N PRO A 27 -23.04 1.10 5.83
CA PRO A 27 -23.55 0.17 6.82
C PRO A 27 -25.06 -0.06 6.60
N ASP A 28 -25.49 -1.32 6.68
CA ASP A 28 -26.92 -1.67 6.63
C ASP A 28 -27.72 -1.04 7.79
N ALA A 29 -27.06 -0.88 8.96
CA ALA A 29 -27.58 -0.19 10.12
C ALA A 29 -26.45 0.41 10.98
N GLY A 30 -26.76 1.46 11.75
CA GLY A 30 -25.77 2.17 12.58
C GLY A 30 -25.06 3.29 11.81
N SER A 31 -23.90 3.73 12.31
CA SER A 31 -23.15 4.84 11.72
C SER A 31 -21.63 4.70 11.90
N VAL A 32 -20.87 5.08 10.88
CA VAL A 32 -19.41 5.23 10.93
C VAL A 32 -19.07 6.73 10.88
N ARG A 33 -18.24 7.21 11.80
CA ARG A 33 -17.78 8.61 11.83
C ARG A 33 -16.30 8.70 11.52
N GLN A 34 -15.96 9.27 10.37
CA GLN A 34 -14.59 9.56 9.97
C GLN A 34 -14.22 11.01 10.30
N SER A 35 -12.97 11.26 10.67
CA SER A 35 -12.46 12.63 10.78
C SER A 35 -12.23 13.20 9.38
N LYS A 36 -12.57 14.48 9.17
CA LYS A 36 -12.32 15.19 7.91
C LYS A 36 -10.83 15.37 7.60
N THR A 37 -9.96 15.20 8.59
CA THR A 37 -8.49 15.31 8.45
C THR A 37 -7.81 13.95 8.34
N LEU A 38 -8.57 12.86 8.16
CA LEU A 38 -8.01 11.53 8.05
C LEU A 38 -7.44 11.34 6.63
N GLU A 39 -6.12 11.26 6.52
CA GLU A 39 -5.48 10.73 5.31
C GLU A 39 -5.45 9.22 5.41
N VAL A 40 -6.24 8.56 4.56
CA VAL A 40 -6.31 7.10 4.53
C VAL A 40 -5.43 6.57 3.42
N THR A 41 -4.47 5.71 3.78
CA THR A 41 -3.79 4.83 2.85
C THR A 41 -4.29 3.41 3.08
N TYR A 42 -5.00 2.86 2.10
CA TYR A 42 -5.41 1.45 2.10
C TYR A 42 -4.45 0.63 1.23
N GLN A 43 -3.99 -0.49 1.76
CA GLN A 43 -3.22 -1.49 1.02
C GLN A 43 -4.05 -2.77 1.01
N ASP A 44 -4.61 -3.12 -0.15
CA ASP A 44 -5.35 -4.38 -0.32
C ASP A 44 -4.37 -5.57 -0.20
N GLN A 45 -4.90 -6.73 0.15
CA GLN A 45 -4.16 -7.99 0.18
C GLN A 45 -3.74 -8.45 -1.23
N THR A 46 -4.36 -7.92 -2.29
CA THR A 46 -4.00 -8.25 -3.67
C THR A 46 -2.98 -7.26 -4.24
N ARG A 47 -2.03 -7.78 -5.01
CA ARG A 47 -1.01 -7.00 -5.75
C ARG A 47 -1.54 -6.49 -7.10
N ASP A 48 -2.86 -6.46 -7.29
CA ASP A 48 -3.50 -6.38 -8.61
C ASP A 48 -3.20 -5.07 -9.36
N THR A 49 -2.72 -4.03 -8.66
CA THR A 49 -2.35 -2.74 -9.27
C THR A 49 -0.94 -2.72 -9.85
N LEU A 50 -0.13 -3.77 -9.65
CA LEU A 50 1.26 -3.83 -10.14
C LEU A 50 1.31 -4.63 -11.45
N ASN A 51 1.93 -4.07 -12.49
CA ASN A 51 2.26 -4.82 -13.69
C ASN A 51 3.47 -5.72 -13.38
N PRO A 52 3.34 -7.07 -13.45
CA PRO A 52 4.42 -7.98 -13.05
C PRO A 52 5.66 -7.90 -13.95
N LYS A 53 5.54 -7.28 -15.12
CA LYS A 53 6.64 -7.08 -16.07
C LYS A 53 7.48 -5.85 -15.75
N ASP A 54 6.93 -4.88 -15.03
CA ASP A 54 7.65 -3.68 -14.63
C ASP A 54 8.73 -4.07 -13.62
N THR A 55 9.85 -3.37 -13.67
CA THR A 55 10.89 -3.49 -12.65
C THR A 55 10.44 -2.89 -11.33
N VAL A 56 11.07 -3.29 -10.22
CA VAL A 56 10.84 -2.66 -8.91
C VAL A 56 11.07 -1.15 -8.97
N TRP A 57 12.05 -0.70 -9.77
CA TRP A 57 12.31 0.74 -9.98
C TRP A 57 11.12 1.44 -10.64
N GLU A 58 10.60 0.89 -11.73
CA GLU A 58 9.44 1.46 -12.44
C GLU A 58 8.18 1.43 -11.57
N ALA A 59 7.98 0.40 -10.76
CA ALA A 59 6.89 0.33 -9.80
C ALA A 59 6.98 1.42 -8.72
N LEU A 60 8.18 1.82 -8.30
CA LEU A 60 8.40 2.88 -7.33
C LEU A 60 8.37 4.28 -7.96
N ALA A 61 8.90 4.43 -9.17
CA ALA A 61 8.99 5.69 -9.91
C ALA A 61 8.30 5.56 -11.29
N PRO A 62 6.96 5.44 -11.34
CA PRO A 62 6.22 5.19 -12.58
C PRO A 62 6.28 6.37 -13.56
N ALA A 63 6.57 7.58 -13.08
CA ALA A 63 6.81 8.76 -13.92
C ALA A 63 8.26 8.82 -14.49
N GLY A 64 9.10 7.83 -14.16
CA GLY A 64 10.52 7.82 -14.47
C GLY A 64 11.37 8.63 -13.47
N GLY A 65 12.68 8.67 -13.72
CA GLY A 65 13.65 9.35 -12.86
C GLY A 65 14.21 8.46 -11.74
N ASP A 66 14.94 9.09 -10.82
CA ASP A 66 15.65 8.42 -9.72
C ASP A 66 15.16 8.81 -8.33
N SER A 67 14.08 9.58 -8.27
CA SER A 67 13.59 10.22 -7.07
C SER A 67 12.07 10.09 -6.94
N ILE A 68 11.60 9.93 -5.71
CA ILE A 68 10.18 9.83 -5.34
C ILE A 68 9.87 10.75 -4.16
N MET A 69 8.62 11.15 -4.02
CA MET A 69 8.15 11.92 -2.87
C MET A 69 7.62 10.97 -1.79
N VAL A 70 8.18 11.04 -0.59
CA VAL A 70 7.79 10.23 0.58
C VAL A 70 7.50 11.17 1.74
N GLN A 71 6.25 11.21 2.19
CA GLN A 71 5.82 12.09 3.29
C GLN A 71 6.24 13.56 3.08
N GLY A 72 6.09 14.06 1.85
CA GLY A 72 6.47 15.44 1.49
C GLY A 72 7.97 15.68 1.24
N ASN A 73 8.83 14.66 1.37
CA ASN A 73 10.27 14.78 1.14
C ASN A 73 10.71 14.01 -0.12
N GLN A 74 11.55 14.63 -0.95
CA GLN A 74 12.17 13.94 -2.08
C GLN A 74 13.24 12.96 -1.60
N ARG A 75 13.18 11.71 -2.06
CA ARG A 75 14.17 10.67 -1.75
C ARG A 75 14.57 9.91 -3.00
N HIS A 76 15.84 9.53 -3.09
CA HIS A 76 16.33 8.66 -4.16
C HIS A 76 15.69 7.26 -4.05
N VAL A 77 15.25 6.69 -5.17
CA VAL A 77 14.53 5.40 -5.25
C VAL A 77 15.29 4.29 -4.55
N ALA A 78 16.59 4.11 -4.85
CA ALA A 78 17.40 3.07 -4.22
C ALA A 78 17.56 3.24 -2.70
N ALA A 79 17.60 4.49 -2.21
CA ALA A 79 17.73 4.75 -0.78
C ALA A 79 16.41 4.42 -0.06
N TYR A 80 15.27 4.74 -0.67
CA TYR A 80 13.97 4.36 -0.13
C TYR A 80 13.75 2.84 -0.16
N ALA A 81 14.06 2.18 -1.28
CA ALA A 81 13.88 0.73 -1.41
C ALA A 81 14.74 -0.07 -0.41
N LYS A 82 15.93 0.45 -0.06
CA LYS A 82 16.79 -0.14 0.98
C LYS A 82 16.10 -0.19 2.36
N ASP A 83 15.23 0.77 2.69
CA ASP A 83 14.48 0.77 3.95
C ASP A 83 13.51 -0.42 4.03
N PHE A 84 13.12 -0.98 2.88
CA PHE A 84 12.30 -2.18 2.74
C PHE A 84 13.14 -3.43 2.40
N LEU A 85 14.46 -3.36 2.64
CA LEU A 85 15.41 -4.46 2.48
C LEU A 85 15.59 -4.96 1.05
N PHE A 86 15.24 -4.15 0.04
CA PHE A 86 15.61 -4.43 -1.34
C PHE A 86 17.10 -4.22 -1.55
N LYS A 87 17.76 -5.20 -2.17
CA LYS A 87 19.14 -5.09 -2.63
C LYS A 87 19.19 -4.28 -3.94
N PRO A 88 20.31 -3.59 -4.24
CA PRO A 88 20.45 -2.81 -5.47
C PRO A 88 20.17 -3.61 -6.75
N GLU A 89 20.54 -4.89 -6.79
CA GLU A 89 20.33 -5.73 -7.97
C GLU A 89 18.85 -6.06 -8.20
N GLN A 90 18.06 -6.11 -7.13
CA GLN A 90 16.61 -6.39 -7.20
C GLN A 90 15.83 -5.23 -7.81
N LEU A 91 16.38 -4.00 -7.78
CA LEU A 91 15.68 -2.82 -8.30
C LEU A 91 15.43 -2.91 -9.81
N ARG A 92 16.27 -3.64 -10.53
CA ARG A 92 16.16 -3.85 -11.98
C ARG A 92 15.46 -5.15 -12.35
N GLN A 93 15.02 -5.94 -11.37
CA GLN A 93 14.30 -7.18 -11.61
C GLN A 93 12.80 -6.88 -11.79
N PRO A 94 12.09 -7.63 -12.64
CA PRO A 94 10.64 -7.56 -12.71
C PRO A 94 10.00 -7.83 -11.35
N VAL A 95 8.94 -7.11 -11.01
CA VAL A 95 8.19 -7.32 -9.76
C VAL A 95 7.70 -8.76 -9.65
N GLY A 96 7.31 -9.38 -10.77
CA GLY A 96 6.87 -10.78 -10.81
C GLY A 96 7.97 -11.80 -10.50
N ALA A 97 9.25 -11.42 -10.50
CA ALA A 97 10.37 -12.30 -10.16
C ALA A 97 10.66 -12.34 -8.65
N LEU A 98 10.00 -11.48 -7.86
CA LEU A 98 10.13 -11.41 -6.41
C LEU A 98 9.10 -12.34 -5.74
N SER A 99 9.59 -13.36 -5.04
CA SER A 99 8.81 -14.28 -4.20
C SER A 99 8.34 -13.63 -2.91
#